data_AF-F4BQH9-F1
#
_entry.id   AF-F4BQH9-F1
#
_cell.length_a   1.000
_cell.length_b   1.000
_cell.length_c   1.000
_cell.angle_alpha   90.00
_cell.angle_beta   90.00
_cell.angle_gamma   90.00
#
_symmetry.space_group_name_H-M   'P 1'
#
loop_
_entity.id
_entity.type
_entity.pdbx_description
1 polymer ?
#
loop_
_entity_poly.entity_id
_entity_poly.type
_entity_poly.pdbx_seq_one_letter_code
_entity_poly.pdbx_strand_id
1 'polypeptide(L)'
;MNELEQYRKEIDEIDQELTRLFELRLNTVLKVGRYKKQHNLPVLDATREKAVIERNIARLKDPQFEPQVTQFFQSMMDITKETQTTLLKSEP
;
A
#
# COMPACT_ATOMS: atom_id res chain seq x y z
N MET A 1 1.58 23.43 -25.47
CA MET A 1 1.63 22.18 -24.69
C MET A 1 1.56 21.02 -25.66
N ASN A 2 2.57 20.15 -25.70
CA ASN A 2 2.58 18.96 -26.57
C ASN A 2 1.94 17.76 -25.86
N GLU A 3 1.71 16.67 -26.60
CA GLU A 3 1.09 15.45 -26.05
C GLU A 3 1.88 14.87 -24.86
N LEU A 4 3.21 14.92 -24.90
CA LEU A 4 4.06 14.47 -23.79
C LEU A 4 3.83 15.30 -22.51
N GLU A 5 3.69 16.61 -22.64
CA GLU A 5 3.39 17.49 -21.50
C GLU A 5 1.99 17.23 -20.93
N GLN A 6 1.03 16.87 -21.78
CA GLN A 6 -0.31 16.46 -21.32
C GLN A 6 -0.26 15.15 -20.52
N TYR A 7 0.45 14.13 -21.03
CA TYR A 7 0.62 12.87 -20.29
C TYR A 7 1.34 13.06 -18.96
N ARG A 8 2.36 13.93 -18.91
CA ARG A 8 3.06 14.23 -17.66
C ARG A 8 2.15 14.89 -16.63
N LYS A 9 1.30 15.83 -17.07
CA LYS A 9 0.31 16.45 -16.19
C LYS A 9 -0.68 15.43 -15.64
N GLU A 10 -1.15 14.49 -16.47
CA GLU A 10 -2.04 13.41 -16.02
C GLU A 10 -1.34 12.49 -15.00
N ILE A 11 -0.05 12.17 -15.22
CA ILE A 11 0.77 11.43 -14.25
C ILE A 11 0.88 12.20 -12.93
N ASP A 12 1.17 13.50 -12.97
CA ASP A 12 1.30 14.32 -11.76
C ASP A 12 -0.01 14.33 -10.94
N GLU A 13 -1.17 14.37 -11.60
CA GLU A 13 -2.48 14.30 -10.95
C GLU A 13 -2.72 12.91 -10.32
N ILE A 14 -2.34 11.83 -11.02
CA ILE A 14 -2.41 10.46 -10.49
C ILE A 14 -1.49 10.30 -9.27
N ASP A 15 -0.27 10.81 -9.32
CA ASP A 15 0.73 10.70 -8.26
C ASP A 15 0.30 11.44 -6.99
N GLN A 16 -0.39 12.57 -7.13
CA GLN A 16 -1.01 13.26 -5.99
C GLN A 16 -2.05 12.38 -5.28
N GLU A 17 -2.92 11.70 -6.04
CA GLU A 17 -3.91 10.80 -5.47
C GLU A 17 -3.28 9.54 -4.86
N LEU A 18 -2.26 8.97 -5.52
CA LEU A 18 -1.51 7.84 -4.98
C LEU A 18 -0.84 8.19 -3.65
N THR A 19 -0.25 9.38 -3.53
CA THR A 19 0.37 9.87 -2.29
C THR A 19 -0.68 9.99 -1.18
N ARG A 20 -1.80 10.65 -1.45
CA ARG A 20 -2.90 10.81 -0.49
C ARG A 20 -3.46 9.47 -0.01
N LEU A 21 -3.66 8.53 -0.95
CA LEU A 21 -4.17 7.19 -0.63
C LEU A 21 -3.15 6.36 0.14
N PHE A 22 -1.86 6.49 -0.18
CA PHE A 22 -0.78 5.82 0.52
C PHE A 22 -0.68 6.28 1.98
N GLU A 23 -0.72 7.59 2.24
CA GLU A 23 -0.74 8.15 3.60
C GLU A 23 -1.95 7.65 4.40
N LEU A 24 -3.14 7.67 3.79
CA LEU A 24 -4.35 7.15 4.42
C LEU A 24 -4.22 5.66 4.78
N ARG A 25 -3.64 4.86 3.87
CA ARG A 25 -3.37 3.44 4.11
C ARG A 25 -2.38 3.26 5.25
N LEU A 26 -1.29 4.02 5.27
CA LEU A 26 -0.26 3.93 6.31
C LEU A 26 -0.85 4.24 7.70
N ASN A 27 -1.61 5.32 7.83
CA ASN A 27 -2.33 5.66 9.06
C ASN A 27 -3.28 4.53 9.51
N THR A 28 -3.92 3.86 8.56
CA THR A 28 -4.79 2.71 8.86
C THR A 28 -3.99 1.49 9.33
N VAL A 29 -2.85 1.21 8.70
CA VAL A 29 -1.94 0.13 9.11
C VAL A 29 -1.42 0.37 10.53
N LEU A 30 -1.06 1.61 10.89
CA LEU A 30 -0.64 1.94 12.26
C LEU A 30 -1.74 1.66 13.29
N LYS A 31 -3.00 2.01 12.99
CA LYS A 31 -4.15 1.67 13.85
C LYS A 31 -4.29 0.16 14.03
N VAL A 32 -4.19 -0.62 12.95
CA VAL A 32 -4.20 -2.09 13.00
C VAL A 32 -3.03 -2.61 13.85
N GLY A 33 -1.85 -2.00 13.72
CA GLY A 33 -0.68 -2.34 14.51
C GLY A 33 -0.86 -2.11 16.00
N ARG A 34 -1.39 -0.95 16.40
CA ARG A 34 -1.73 -0.65 17.80
C ARG A 34 -2.77 -1.61 18.35
N TYR A 35 -3.81 -1.91 17.57
CA TYR A 35 -4.80 -2.91 17.94
C TYR A 35 -4.16 -4.28 18.17
N LYS A 36 -3.36 -4.77 17.23
CA LYS A 36 -2.66 -6.06 17.38
C LYS A 36 -1.75 -6.09 18.61
N LYS A 37 -1.03 -5.00 18.89
CA LYS A 37 -0.18 -4.86 20.09
C LYS A 37 -1.01 -4.94 21.38
N GLN A 38 -2.12 -4.22 21.46
CA GLN A 38 -3.03 -4.24 22.63
C GLN A 38 -3.66 -5.62 22.87
N HIS A 39 -3.88 -6.39 21.81
CA HIS A 39 -4.53 -7.70 21.86
C HIS A 39 -3.55 -8.89 21.79
N ASN A 40 -2.23 -8.65 21.86
CA ASN A 40 -1.18 -9.68 21.73
C ASN A 40 -1.29 -10.54 20.45
N LEU A 41 -1.71 -9.92 19.34
CA LEU A 41 -1.84 -10.57 18.03
C LEU A 41 -0.56 -10.41 17.20
N PRO A 42 -0.22 -11.40 16.35
CA PRO A 42 0.95 -11.32 15.48
C PRO A 42 0.80 -10.22 14.42
N VAL A 43 1.87 -9.44 14.23
CA VAL A 43 1.92 -8.37 13.23
C VAL A 43 1.90 -8.92 11.81
N LEU A 44 2.65 -10.00 11.56
CA LEU A 44 2.74 -10.67 10.27
C LEU A 44 1.52 -11.58 10.03
N ASP A 45 0.87 -11.42 8.88
CA ASP A 45 -0.23 -12.27 8.44
C ASP A 45 -0.11 -12.51 6.93
N ALA A 46 0.65 -13.55 6.55
CA ALA A 46 0.92 -13.89 5.15
C ALA A 46 -0.35 -14.25 4.37
N THR A 47 -1.33 -14.87 5.05
CA THR A 47 -2.63 -15.18 4.45
C THR A 47 -3.37 -13.91 4.07
N ARG A 48 -3.34 -12.90 4.95
CA ARG A 48 -3.95 -11.59 4.68
C ARG A 48 -3.26 -10.87 3.51
N GLU A 49 -1.93 -10.91 3.44
CA GLU A 49 -1.14 -10.28 2.36
C GLU A 49 -1.51 -10.89 0.99
N LYS A 50 -1.47 -12.22 0.89
CA LYS A 50 -1.86 -12.95 -0.32
C LYS A 50 -3.28 -12.57 -0.77
N ALA A 51 -4.25 -12.54 0.16
CA ALA A 51 -5.62 -12.17 -0.16
C ALA A 51 -5.78 -10.70 -0.62
N VAL A 52 -4.93 -9.77 -0.17
CA VAL A 52 -4.95 -8.40 -0.71
C VAL A 52 -4.49 -8.41 -2.17
N ILE A 53 -3.39 -9.10 -2.47
CA ILE A 53 -2.81 -9.14 -3.82
C ILE A 53 -3.81 -9.76 -4.79
N GLU A 54 -4.33 -10.96 -4.50
CA GLU A 54 -5.30 -11.65 -5.34
C GLU A 54 -6.55 -10.81 -5.61
N ARG A 55 -7.08 -10.14 -4.58
CA ARG A 55 -8.26 -9.27 -4.75
C ARG A 55 -7.99 -8.06 -5.63
N ASN A 56 -6.78 -7.51 -5.60
CA ASN A 56 -6.45 -6.35 -6.43
C ASN A 56 -6.08 -6.76 -7.87
N ILE A 57 -5.48 -7.93 -8.06
CA ILE A 57 -5.33 -8.54 -9.39
C ILE A 57 -6.71 -8.74 -10.02
N ALA A 58 -7.69 -9.29 -9.26
CA ALA A 58 -9.05 -9.49 -9.75
C ALA A 58 -9.82 -8.19 -10.08
N ARG A 59 -9.29 -7.01 -9.70
CA ARG A 59 -9.86 -5.70 -10.04
C ARG A 59 -9.24 -5.08 -11.29
N LEU A 60 -8.16 -5.67 -11.82
CA LEU A 60 -7.58 -5.21 -13.06
C LEU A 60 -8.59 -5.35 -14.20
N LYS A 61 -8.74 -4.28 -14.99
CA LYS A 61 -9.46 -4.34 -16.27
C LYS A 61 -8.60 -4.97 -17.36
N ASP A 62 -7.28 -4.83 -17.22
CA ASP A 62 -6.30 -5.33 -18.17
C ASP A 62 -5.35 -6.30 -17.45
N PRO A 63 -5.49 -7.62 -17.70
CA PRO A 63 -4.70 -8.65 -17.04
C PRO A 63 -3.20 -8.55 -17.31
N GLN A 64 -2.75 -7.85 -18.36
CA GLN A 64 -1.32 -7.75 -18.67
C GLN A 64 -0.50 -7.05 -17.57
N PHE A 65 -1.17 -6.28 -16.70
CA PHE A 65 -0.55 -5.57 -15.58
C PHE A 65 -0.46 -6.39 -14.29
N GLU A 66 -0.88 -7.66 -14.29
CA GLU A 66 -0.84 -8.50 -13.10
C GLU A 66 0.56 -8.57 -12.43
N PRO A 67 1.67 -8.77 -13.17
CA PRO A 67 3.00 -8.79 -12.55
C PRO A 67 3.35 -7.49 -11.82
N GLN A 68 3.02 -6.35 -12.43
CA GLN A 68 3.30 -5.01 -11.90
C GLN A 68 2.44 -4.72 -10.67
N VAL A 69 1.15 -5.08 -10.69
CA VAL A 69 0.26 -4.92 -9.54
C VAL A 69 0.70 -5.81 -8.38
N THR A 70 1.12 -7.03 -8.66
CA THR A 70 1.66 -7.95 -7.64
C THR A 70 2.88 -7.33 -6.95
N GLN A 71 3.85 -6.87 -7.74
CA GLN A 71 5.06 -6.23 -7.23
C GLN A 71 4.72 -4.97 -6.42
N PHE A 72 3.84 -4.11 -6.93
CA PHE A 72 3.42 -2.88 -6.27
C PHE A 72 2.82 -3.13 -4.88
N PHE A 73 1.87 -4.07 -4.78
CA PHE A 73 1.25 -4.38 -3.48
C PHE A 73 2.21 -5.03 -2.51
N GLN A 74 3.13 -5.88 -2.98
CA GLN A 74 4.18 -6.46 -2.14
C GLN A 74 5.08 -5.37 -1.56
N SER A 75 5.65 -4.51 -2.40
CA SER A 75 6.52 -3.41 -1.97
C SER A 75 5.78 -2.45 -1.02
N MET A 76 4.53 -2.10 -1.33
CA MET A 76 3.71 -1.25 -0.45
C MET A 76 3.50 -1.88 0.93
N MET A 77 3.24 -3.20 1.00
CA MET A 77 3.10 -3.90 2.28
C MET A 77 4.40 -3.88 3.07
N ASP A 78 5.52 -4.16 2.41
CA ASP A 78 6.84 -4.18 3.04
C ASP A 78 7.21 -2.82 3.63
N ILE A 79 7.05 -1.73 2.87
CA ILE A 79 7.25 -0.36 3.35
C ILE A 79 6.38 -0.07 4.58
N THR A 80 5.09 -0.44 4.54
CA THR A 80 4.19 -0.17 5.67
C THR A 80 4.49 -1.02 6.91
N LYS A 81 4.98 -2.25 6.75
CA LYS A 81 5.41 -3.13 7.86
C LYS A 81 6.66 -2.58 8.55
N GLU A 82 7.64 -2.13 7.78
CA GLU A 82 8.85 -1.50 8.29
C GLU A 82 8.50 -0.22 9.05
N THR A 83 7.68 0.64 8.45
CA THR A 83 7.24 1.91 9.06
C THR A 83 6.46 1.67 10.36
N GLN A 84 5.55 0.69 10.37
CA GLN A 84 4.82 0.29 11.56
C GLN A 84 5.78 -0.17 12.67
N THR A 85 6.77 -0.99 12.33
CA THR A 85 7.74 -1.51 13.31
C THR A 85 8.56 -0.37 13.92
N THR A 86 9.02 0.58 13.11
CA THR A 86 9.78 1.74 13.57
C THR A 86 8.94 2.64 14.46
N LEU A 87 7.73 3.01 14.03
CA LEU A 87 6.88 3.95 14.76
C LEU A 87 6.31 3.37 16.05
N LEU A 88 5.96 2.08 16.09
CA LEU A 88 5.46 1.42 17.32
C LEU A 88 6.57 1.16 18.36
N LYS A 89 7.84 1.15 17.95
CA LYS A 89 9.00 1.06 18.85
C LYS A 89 9.36 2.41 19.48
N SER A 90 9.03 3.51 18.80
CA SER A 90 9.28 4.88 19.28
C SER A 90 8.11 5.47 20.07
N GLU A 91 7.01 4.73 20.25
CA GLU A 91 5.92 5.12 21.15
C GLU A 91 6.32 4.88 22.62
N PRO A 92 6.24 5.90 23.51
CA PRO A 92 6.57 5.79 24.92
C PRO A 92 5.61 4.87 25.70
#